data_AF-A0A7V8ZNV7-F1
#
_entry.id   AF-A0A7V8ZNV7-F1
#
_cell.length_a   1.000
_cell.length_b   1.000
_cell.length_c   1.000
_cell.angle_alpha   90.00
_cell.angle_beta   90.00
_cell.angle_gamma   90.00
#
_symmetry.space_group_name_H-M   'P 1'
#
loop_
_entity.id
_entity.type
_entity.pdbx_description
1 polymer ?
#
loop_
_entity_poly.entity_id
_entity_poly.type
_entity_poly.pdbx_seq_one_letter_code
_entity_poly.pdbx_strand_id
1 'polypeptide(L)'
;LLHGDEKIAYGDAGYQGVHKRPEAAGPDWQVAMRPGKRKLLNPFLEHDDIALRREQFKASVRAKVEHPFRVLKRQFGFTKVRYRGLVKNTAQIVTLFALGNLWMARRQLMGAPG
;
A
#
# COMPACT_ATOMS: atom_id res chain seq x y z
N LEU A 1 -3.84 -11.07 3.03
CA LEU A 1 -3.95 -11.22 4.49
C LEU A 1 -5.11 -10.33 4.90
N LEU A 2 -6.30 -10.92 4.95
CA LEU A 2 -7.45 -10.39 5.68
C LEU A 2 -7.60 -11.33 6.88
N HIS A 3 -7.86 -10.77 8.05
CA HIS A 3 -7.94 -11.48 9.31
C HIS A 3 -9.39 -11.82 9.69
N GLY A 4 -10.36 -11.35 8.91
CA GLY A 4 -11.79 -11.67 9.05
C GLY A 4 -12.61 -10.56 9.71
N ASP A 5 -11.94 -9.63 10.39
CA ASP A 5 -12.58 -8.51 11.10
C ASP A 5 -12.60 -7.22 10.26
N GLU A 6 -12.02 -7.22 9.07
CA GLU A 6 -11.95 -6.04 8.22
C GLU A 6 -13.33 -5.66 7.67
N LYS A 7 -13.75 -4.42 7.94
CA LYS A 7 -14.97 -3.86 7.36
C LYS A 7 -14.75 -3.30 5.94
N ILE A 8 -13.54 -2.85 5.64
CA ILE A 8 -13.18 -2.22 4.36
C ILE A 8 -11.82 -2.76 3.93
N ALA A 9 -11.70 -3.13 2.65
CA ALA A 9 -10.46 -3.59 2.05
C ALA A 9 -10.11 -2.76 0.81
N TYR A 10 -8.87 -2.27 0.73
CA TYR A 10 -8.38 -1.49 -0.42
C TYR A 10 -7.58 -2.39 -1.35
N GLY A 11 -7.96 -2.40 -2.63
CA GLY A 11 -7.31 -3.22 -3.67
C GLY A 11 -6.77 -2.37 -4.81
N ASP A 12 -5.72 -2.85 -5.48
CA ASP A 12 -5.31 -2.28 -6.76
C ASP A 12 -6.24 -2.74 -7.90
N ALA A 13 -6.00 -2.24 -9.12
CA ALA A 13 -6.83 -2.57 -10.27
C ALA A 13 -6.78 -4.06 -10.68
N GLY A 14 -5.85 -4.86 -10.15
CA GLY A 14 -5.80 -6.31 -10.33
C GLY A 14 -6.93 -7.04 -9.59
N TYR A 15 -7.47 -6.44 -8.53
CA TYR A 15 -8.58 -6.98 -7.74
C TYR A 15 -9.97 -6.59 -8.29
N GLN A 16 -10.06 -6.09 -9.53
CA GLN A 16 -11.38 -5.83 -10.13
C GLN A 16 -12.19 -7.12 -10.21
N GLY A 17 -13.39 -7.13 -9.60
CA GLY A 17 -14.25 -8.31 -9.51
C GLY A 17 -13.98 -9.20 -8.31
N VAL A 18 -13.14 -8.78 -7.35
CA VAL A 18 -12.87 -9.54 -6.11
C VAL A 18 -14.15 -9.88 -5.34
N HIS A 19 -15.15 -8.99 -5.32
CA HIS A 19 -16.45 -9.21 -4.69
C HIS A 19 -17.24 -10.41 -5.25
N LYS A 20 -16.88 -10.93 -6.43
CA LYS A 20 -17.53 -12.10 -7.03
C LYS A 20 -17.01 -13.42 -6.46
N ARG A 21 -15.89 -13.38 -5.75
CA ARG A 21 -15.19 -14.56 -5.27
C ARG A 21 -15.71 -14.93 -3.88
N PRO A 22 -16.14 -16.19 -3.65
CA PRO A 22 -16.68 -16.59 -2.36
C PRO A 22 -15.65 -16.46 -1.23
N GLU A 23 -14.36 -16.69 -1.52
CA GLU A 23 -13.27 -16.55 -0.56
C GLU A 23 -12.96 -15.10 -0.16
N ALA A 24 -13.53 -14.12 -0.86
CA ALA A 24 -13.32 -12.69 -0.60
C ALA A 24 -14.56 -12.00 -0.02
N ALA A 25 -15.54 -12.76 0.46
CA ALA A 25 -16.70 -12.25 1.16
C ALA A 25 -16.30 -11.58 2.50
N GLY A 26 -17.07 -10.57 2.92
CA GLY A 26 -16.86 -9.87 4.20
C GLY A 26 -16.70 -8.36 4.03
N PRO A 27 -15.50 -7.86 3.67
CA PRO A 27 -15.23 -6.43 3.62
C PRO A 27 -15.86 -5.72 2.42
N ASP A 28 -16.14 -4.43 2.57
CA ASP A 28 -16.41 -3.54 1.45
C ASP A 28 -15.12 -3.28 0.66
N TRP A 29 -15.12 -3.69 -0.61
CA TRP A 29 -13.94 -3.68 -1.47
C TRP A 29 -13.80 -2.35 -2.23
N GLN A 30 -12.85 -1.55 -1.79
CA GLN A 30 -12.45 -0.29 -2.41
C GLN A 30 -11.32 -0.53 -3.42
N VAL A 31 -11.69 -0.98 -4.62
CA VAL A 31 -10.75 -1.34 -5.69
C VAL A 31 -10.43 -0.14 -6.57
N ALA A 32 -9.15 0.07 -6.90
CA ALA A 32 -8.73 1.15 -7.80
C ALA A 32 -9.31 1.00 -9.22
N MET A 33 -9.67 2.12 -9.84
CA MET A 33 -10.10 2.16 -11.23
C MET A 33 -8.93 1.87 -12.18
N ARG A 34 -9.20 1.14 -13.26
CA ARG A 34 -8.20 0.90 -14.32
C ARG A 34 -7.77 2.23 -14.96
N PRO A 35 -6.47 2.41 -15.29
CA PRO A 35 -5.98 3.64 -15.89
C PRO A 35 -6.74 4.07 -17.16
N GLY A 36 -7.12 3.12 -18.01
CA GLY A 36 -7.88 3.41 -19.23
C GLY A 36 -9.25 4.05 -18.98
N LYS A 37 -9.99 3.58 -17.96
CA LYS A 37 -11.28 4.18 -17.57
C LYS A 37 -11.09 5.52 -16.87
N ARG A 38 -10.07 5.63 -16.02
CA ARG A 38 -9.77 6.87 -15.30
C ARG A 38 -9.43 8.02 -16.24
N LYS A 39 -8.75 7.74 -17.36
CA LYS A 39 -8.42 8.73 -18.39
C LYS A 39 -9.63 9.33 -19.11
N LEU A 40 -10.79 8.68 -19.05
CA LEU A 40 -12.01 9.15 -19.71
C LEU A 40 -12.84 10.08 -18.82
N LEU A 41 -12.52 10.19 -17.53
CA LEU A 41 -13.24 11.06 -16.60
C LEU A 41 -12.95 12.53 -16.90
N ASN A 42 -14.01 13.33 -16.98
CA ASN A 42 -13.90 14.77 -17.20
C ASN A 42 -14.00 15.53 -15.87
N PRO A 43 -12.93 16.17 -15.38
CA PRO A 43 -12.95 16.87 -14.08
C PRO A 43 -13.90 18.08 -14.04
N PHE A 44 -14.40 18.56 -15.18
CA PHE A 44 -15.38 19.64 -15.25
C PHE A 44 -16.83 19.16 -15.03
N LEU A 45 -17.07 17.86 -15.06
CA LEU A 45 -18.35 17.25 -14.70
C LEU A 45 -18.30 16.83 -13.23
N GLU A 46 -19.27 17.29 -12.43
CA GLU A 46 -19.28 17.09 -10.98
C GLU A 46 -19.15 15.61 -10.57
N HIS A 47 -19.91 14.73 -11.22
CA HIS A 47 -19.86 13.28 -10.96
C HIS A 47 -18.46 12.69 -11.18
N ASP A 48 -17.79 13.10 -12.25
CA ASP A 48 -16.47 12.59 -12.63
C ASP A 48 -15.36 13.15 -11.74
N ASP A 49 -15.49 14.40 -11.29
CA ASP A 49 -14.59 14.98 -10.29
C ASP A 49 -14.71 14.24 -8.95
N ILE A 50 -15.92 13.92 -8.51
CA ILE A 50 -16.14 13.09 -7.30
C ILE A 50 -15.46 11.73 -7.47
N ALA A 51 -15.59 11.10 -8.65
CA ALA A 51 -14.92 9.82 -8.94
C ALA A 51 -13.38 9.95 -8.90
N LEU A 52 -12.81 11.03 -9.45
CA LEU A 52 -11.37 11.30 -9.41
C LEU A 52 -10.86 11.49 -7.98
N ARG A 53 -11.59 12.24 -7.15
CA ARG A 53 -11.26 12.43 -5.72
C ARG A 53 -11.28 11.11 -4.95
N ARG A 54 -12.26 10.24 -5.22
CA ARG A 54 -12.29 8.88 -4.64
C ARG A 54 -11.07 8.05 -5.07
N GLU A 55 -10.67 8.10 -6.33
CA GLU A 55 -9.45 7.42 -6.81
C GLU A 55 -8.18 7.99 -6.16
N GLN A 56 -8.12 9.31 -5.98
CA GLN A 56 -7.00 9.95 -5.28
C GLN A 56 -6.92 9.51 -3.83
N PHE A 57 -8.05 9.46 -3.11
CA PHE A 57 -8.10 8.97 -1.74
C PHE A 57 -7.61 7.51 -1.64
N LYS A 58 -8.08 6.63 -2.52
CA LYS A 58 -7.61 5.22 -2.58
C LYS A 58 -6.11 5.14 -2.82
N ALA A 59 -5.57 5.98 -3.71
CA ALA A 59 -4.12 6.05 -3.95
C ALA A 59 -3.35 6.54 -2.72
N SER A 60 -3.86 7.54 -2.00
CA SER A 60 -3.26 8.05 -0.75
C SER A 60 -3.23 6.98 0.35
N VAL A 61 -4.28 6.17 0.50
CA VAL A 61 -4.29 5.05 1.43
C VAL A 61 -3.21 4.03 1.07
N ARG A 62 -3.13 3.64 -0.21
CA ARG A 62 -2.11 2.69 -0.70
C ARG A 62 -0.68 3.20 -0.50
N ALA A 63 -0.45 4.49 -0.75
CA ALA A 63 0.87 5.10 -0.63
C ALA A 63 1.46 4.95 0.80
N LYS A 64 0.62 4.94 1.84
CA LYS A 64 1.07 4.73 3.23
C LYS A 64 1.77 3.39 3.43
N VAL A 65 1.26 2.34 2.78
CA VAL A 65 1.84 0.99 2.85
C VAL A 65 3.00 0.86 1.86
N GLU A 66 2.83 1.35 0.64
CA GLU A 66 3.84 1.25 -0.42
C GLU A 66 5.14 2.00 -0.06
N HIS A 67 5.06 3.08 0.72
CA HIS A 67 6.22 3.90 1.08
C HIS A 67 7.29 3.13 1.89
N PRO A 68 6.98 2.49 3.04
CA PRO A 68 7.93 1.62 3.74
C PRO A 68 8.56 0.54 2.85
N PHE A 69 7.76 -0.14 2.02
CA PHE A 69 8.28 -1.15 1.09
C PHE A 69 9.23 -0.56 0.06
N ARG A 70 8.95 0.65 -0.46
CA ARG A 70 9.87 1.37 -1.35
C ARG A 70 11.19 1.68 -0.65
N VAL A 71 11.16 2.13 0.61
CA VAL A 71 12.38 2.39 1.41
C VAL A 71 13.20 1.12 1.55
N LEU A 72 12.58 0.01 1.94
CA LEU A 72 13.28 -1.28 2.07
C LEU A 72 13.89 -1.74 0.75
N LYS A 73 13.13 -1.67 -0.36
CA LYS A 73 13.59 -2.14 -1.66
C LYS A 73 14.68 -1.26 -2.28
N ARG A 74 14.55 0.07 -2.17
CA ARG A 74 15.42 1.02 -2.89
C ARG A 74 16.58 1.52 -2.04
N GLN A 75 16.37 1.73 -0.74
CA GLN A 75 17.39 2.26 0.15
C GLN A 75 18.22 1.15 0.80
N PHE A 76 17.57 0.06 1.20
CA PHE A 76 18.22 -1.09 1.82
C PHE A 76 18.45 -2.27 0.86
N GLY A 77 18.05 -2.13 -0.41
CA GLY A 77 18.31 -3.13 -1.45
C GLY A 77 17.58 -4.46 -1.28
N PHE A 78 16.50 -4.52 -0.48
CA PHE A 78 15.76 -5.75 -0.21
C PHE A 78 14.91 -6.18 -1.42
N THR A 79 15.55 -6.85 -2.38
CA THR A 79 14.91 -7.30 -3.63
C THR A 79 14.59 -8.79 -3.64
N LYS A 80 15.35 -9.61 -2.91
CA LYS A 80 15.17 -11.06 -2.77
C LYS A 80 15.52 -11.51 -1.35
N VAL A 81 14.92 -12.61 -0.92
CA VAL A 81 15.30 -13.32 0.30
C VAL A 81 16.73 -13.85 0.17
N ARG A 82 17.54 -13.69 1.23
CA ARG A 82 18.97 -14.07 1.19
C ARG A 82 19.26 -15.34 1.98
N TYR A 83 18.50 -15.60 3.03
CA TYR A 83 18.82 -16.68 3.96
C TYR A 83 18.04 -17.96 3.64
N ARG A 84 18.60 -19.11 4.03
CA ARG A 84 17.87 -20.38 4.03
C ARG A 84 16.98 -20.46 5.28
N GLY A 85 15.70 -20.74 5.08
CA GLY A 85 14.70 -20.88 6.14
C GLY A 85 13.91 -19.61 6.44
N LEU A 86 12.64 -19.78 6.85
CA LEU A 86 11.71 -18.68 7.11
C LEU A 86 12.16 -17.81 8.29
N VAL A 87 12.60 -18.42 9.40
CA VAL A 87 13.00 -17.71 10.62
C VAL A 87 14.06 -16.63 10.34
N LYS A 88 15.11 -16.98 9.59
CA LYS A 88 16.21 -16.05 9.28
C LYS A 88 15.76 -14.92 8.35
N ASN A 89 14.87 -15.20 7.39
CA ASN A 89 14.32 -14.16 6.51
C ASN A 89 13.33 -13.25 7.25
N THR A 90 12.52 -13.78 8.16
CA THR A 90 11.64 -12.98 9.01
C THR A 90 12.47 -12.04 9.88
N ALA A 91 13.51 -12.54 10.55
CA ALA A 91 14.42 -11.71 11.35
C ALA A 91 15.09 -10.62 10.50
N GLN A 92 15.48 -10.93 9.26
CA GLN A 92 16.02 -9.94 8.32
C GLN A 92 15.01 -8.84 8.01
N ILE A 93 13.78 -9.21 7.62
CA ILE A 93 12.72 -8.25 7.25
C ILE A 93 12.35 -7.36 8.44
N VAL A 94 12.18 -7.94 9.64
CA VAL A 94 11.86 -7.20 10.86
C VAL A 94 12.95 -6.17 11.18
N THR A 95 14.21 -6.59 11.12
CA THR A 95 15.37 -5.69 11.33
C THR A 95 15.39 -4.56 10.29
N LEU A 96 15.14 -4.87 9.02
CA LEU A 96 15.09 -3.88 7.95
C LEU A 96 13.95 -2.88 8.12
N PHE A 97 12.79 -3.30 8.61
CA PHE A 97 11.69 -2.39 8.94
C PHE A 97 12.03 -1.49 10.13
N ALA A 98 12.70 -2.01 11.16
CA ALA A 98 13.18 -1.20 12.28
C ALA A 98 14.16 -0.10 11.79
N LEU A 99 15.15 -0.47 10.96
CA LEU A 99 16.07 0.49 10.33
C LEU A 99 15.35 1.44 9.37
N GLY A 100 14.35 0.94 8.63
CA GLY A 100 13.51 1.73 7.74
C GLY A 100 12.75 2.83 8.49
N ASN A 101 12.21 2.53 9.68
CA ASN A 101 11.55 3.51 10.52
C ASN A 101 12.51 4.63 10.96
N LEU A 102 13.72 4.27 11.41
CA LEU A 102 14.75 5.25 11.74
C LEU A 102 15.13 6.11 10.53
N TRP A 103 15.30 5.49 9.37
CA TRP A 103 15.61 6.22 8.14
C TRP A 103 14.51 7.20 7.74
N MET A 104 13.23 6.82 7.88
CA MET A 104 12.09 7.70 7.61
C MET A 104 12.02 8.87 8.61
N ALA A 105 12.34 8.62 9.89
CA ALA A 105 12.36 9.64 10.95
C ALA A 105 13.65 10.50 10.97
N ARG A 106 14.66 10.20 10.15
CA ARG A 106 16.01 10.80 10.22
C ARG A 106 16.03 12.34 10.31
N ARG A 107 15.10 13.05 9.64
CA ARG A 107 15.06 14.51 9.67
C ARG A 107 14.70 15.05 11.06
N GLN A 108 13.81 14.36 11.77
CA GLN A 108 13.45 14.69 13.15
C GLN A 108 14.57 14.30 14.10
N LEU A 109 15.16 13.11 13.90
CA LEU A 109 16.24 12.60 14.76
C LEU A 109 17.53 13.43 14.66
N MET A 110 17.91 13.90 13.48
CA MET A 110 19.11 14.74 13.29
C MET A 110 18.88 16.21 13.65
N GLY A 111 17.64 16.64 13.86
CA GLY A 111 17.29 17.99 14.28
C GLY A 111 17.01 18.10 15.78
N ALA A 112 17.01 16.99 16.52
CA ALA A 112 16.87 16.99 17.97
C ALA A 112 18.20 17.42 18.61
N PRO A 113 18.20 18.40 19.54
CA PRO A 113 19.38 18.66 20.36
C PRO A 113 19.70 17.41 21.17
N GLY A 114 20.99 17.03 21.20
CA GLY A 114 21.50 15.88 21.94
C GLY A 114 21.52 16.09 23.44
#